data_AF-A0A3M1LM53-F1
#
_entry.id   AF-A0A3M1LM53-F1
#
_cell.length_a   1.000
_cell.length_b   1.000
_cell.length_c   1.000
_cell.angle_alpha   90.00
_cell.angle_beta   90.00
_cell.angle_gamma   90.00
#
_symmetry.space_group_name_H-M   'P 1'
#
loop_
_entity.id
_entity.type
_entity.pdbx_description
1 polymer ?
#
loop_
_entity_poly.entity_id
_entity_poly.type
_entity_poly.pdbx_seq_one_letter_code
_entity_poly.pdbx_strand_id
1 'polypeptide(L)'
;MGSNEIEVEAPIEVMDNAIEFIPKVMAKIDDKKMDINSNIPNITIEKSDSLSDVILKLFKDDWGRNARRLSDVKNVLESYGLMYPKQSIAVTLMRLTQNGKLRRFKGDNNEYLYTASIQLLNNGEIDG
;
A
#
# COMPACT_ATOMS: atom_id res chain seq x y z
N MET A 1 -7.96 -24.77 -4.55
CA MET A 1 -9.26 -24.19 -4.89
C MET A 1 -9.29 -22.79 -4.32
N GLY A 2 -9.43 -21.77 -5.18
CA GLY A 2 -9.44 -20.38 -4.74
C GLY A 2 -10.69 -20.12 -3.90
N SER A 3 -10.53 -19.48 -2.75
CA SER A 3 -11.60 -19.26 -1.76
C SER A 3 -12.74 -18.32 -2.21
N ASN A 4 -12.83 -17.99 -3.50
CA ASN A 4 -13.78 -17.03 -4.08
C ASN A 4 -14.47 -17.53 -5.36
N GLU A 5 -14.30 -18.80 -5.75
CA GLU A 5 -14.98 -19.38 -6.92
C GLU A 5 -16.36 -19.93 -6.48
N ILE A 6 -17.42 -19.54 -7.18
CA ILE A 6 -18.78 -20.02 -6.97
C ILE A 6 -19.29 -20.52 -8.32
N GLU A 7 -19.70 -21.78 -8.37
CA GLU A 7 -20.32 -22.38 -9.55
C GLU A 7 -21.79 -21.93 -9.62
N VAL A 8 -22.20 -21.43 -10.77
CA VAL A 8 -23.55 -20.93 -11.01
C VAL A 8 -24.10 -21.63 -12.26
N GLU A 9 -25.18 -22.39 -12.09
CA GLU A 9 -25.87 -23.05 -13.19
C GLU A 9 -26.99 -22.16 -13.73
N ALA A 10 -27.03 -21.99 -15.06
CA ALA A 10 -28.09 -21.29 -15.75
C ALA A 10 -28.29 -21.88 -17.16
N PRO A 11 -29.51 -21.76 -17.74
CA PRO A 11 -29.74 -22.11 -19.14
C PRO A 11 -28.84 -21.30 -20.08
N ILE A 12 -28.37 -21.92 -21.17
CA ILE A 12 -27.43 -21.31 -22.12
C ILE A 12 -27.96 -20.02 -22.75
N GLU A 13 -29.28 -19.90 -22.88
CA GLU A 13 -29.99 -18.72 -23.40
C GLU A 13 -29.71 -17.44 -22.58
N VAL A 14 -29.32 -17.59 -21.31
CA VAL A 14 -29.02 -16.48 -20.40
C VAL A 14 -27.56 -15.98 -20.57
N MET A 15 -26.71 -16.73 -21.29
CA MET A 15 -25.29 -16.40 -21.46
C MET A 15 -25.07 -15.06 -22.18
N ASP A 16 -25.89 -14.76 -23.19
CA ASP A 16 -25.76 -13.51 -23.96
C ASP A 16 -25.97 -12.27 -23.08
N ASN A 17 -26.92 -12.34 -22.14
CA ASN A 17 -27.14 -11.29 -21.16
C ASN A 17 -25.90 -11.11 -20.28
N ALA A 18 -25.31 -12.20 -19.79
CA ALA A 18 -24.12 -12.15 -18.94
C ALA A 18 -22.92 -11.51 -19.65
N ILE A 19 -22.71 -11.83 -20.93
CA ILE A 19 -21.64 -11.25 -21.75
C ILE A 19 -21.82 -9.73 -21.90
N GLU A 20 -23.06 -9.24 -22.05
CA GLU A 20 -23.35 -7.80 -22.14
C GLU A 20 -23.02 -7.02 -20.84
N PHE A 21 -23.04 -7.71 -19.69
CA PHE A 21 -22.68 -7.10 -18.41
C PHE A 21 -21.17 -7.01 -18.18
N ILE A 22 -20.34 -7.80 -18.88
CA ILE A 22 -18.87 -7.80 -18.68
C ILE A 22 -18.27 -6.40 -18.86
N PRO A 23 -18.55 -5.64 -19.95
CA PRO A 23 -18.02 -4.28 -20.10
C PRO A 23 -18.44 -3.34 -18.98
N LYS A 24 -19.70 -3.44 -18.52
CA LYS A 24 -20.26 -2.60 -17.43
C LYS A 24 -19.59 -2.92 -16.09
N VAL A 25 -19.28 -4.19 -15.83
CA VAL A 25 -18.53 -4.63 -14.64
C VAL A 25 -17.08 -4.17 -14.73
N MET A 26 -16.42 -4.32 -15.88
CA MET A 26 -15.04 -3.86 -16.09
C MET A 26 -14.89 -2.35 -15.92
N ALA A 27 -15.86 -1.55 -16.37
CA ALA A 27 -15.86 -0.10 -16.15
C ALA A 27 -15.90 0.27 -14.65
N LYS A 28 -16.68 -0.45 -13.85
CA LYS A 28 -16.75 -0.25 -12.39
C LYS A 28 -15.50 -0.77 -11.66
N ILE A 29 -14.77 -1.71 -12.25
CA ILE A 29 -13.46 -2.16 -11.76
C ILE A 29 -12.39 -1.11 -12.08
N ASP A 30 -12.49 -0.40 -13.21
CA ASP A 30 -11.56 0.67 -13.60
C ASP A 30 -11.68 1.92 -12.69
N ASP A 31 -12.88 2.22 -12.17
CA ASP A 31 -13.06 3.24 -11.11
C ASP A 31 -12.40 2.82 -9.77
N LYS A 32 -12.14 1.52 -9.59
CA LYS A 32 -11.28 0.99 -8.54
C LYS A 32 -9.88 0.71 -9.08
N LYS A 33 -9.36 1.60 -9.93
CA LYS A 33 -7.93 1.83 -10.02
C LYS A 33 -7.44 2.13 -8.60
N MET A 34 -6.82 1.15 -7.95
CA MET A 34 -5.72 1.49 -7.05
C MET A 34 -4.82 2.39 -7.88
N ASP A 35 -4.55 3.60 -7.41
CA ASP A 35 -3.52 4.47 -7.98
C ASP A 35 -2.18 3.75 -7.90
N ILE A 36 -1.91 2.85 -8.85
CA ILE A 36 -0.63 2.18 -9.03
C ILE A 36 0.37 3.09 -9.75
N ASN A 37 -0.06 4.28 -10.18
CA ASN A 37 0.75 5.23 -10.94
C ASN A 37 0.48 6.69 -10.54
N SER A 38 0.98 7.09 -9.37
CA SER A 38 1.48 8.47 -9.20
C SER A 38 2.29 8.59 -7.90
N ASN A 39 3.60 8.73 -8.04
CA ASN A 39 4.65 8.80 -7.02
C ASN A 39 5.00 7.45 -6.38
N ILE A 40 5.77 6.60 -7.08
CA ILE A 40 6.72 5.74 -6.37
C ILE A 40 7.83 6.69 -5.88
N PRO A 41 8.20 6.68 -4.58
CA PRO A 41 9.24 7.57 -4.07
C PRO A 41 10.58 7.34 -4.79
N ASN A 42 11.47 8.33 -4.83
CA ASN A 42 12.78 8.14 -5.43
C ASN A 42 13.84 8.01 -4.33
N ILE A 43 13.86 6.85 -3.66
CA ILE A 43 14.78 6.58 -2.55
C ILE A 43 15.89 5.63 -2.97
N THR A 44 17.08 5.80 -2.36
CA THR A 44 18.20 4.88 -2.52
C THR A 44 18.16 3.80 -1.44
N ILE A 45 18.02 2.54 -1.86
CA ILE A 45 17.98 1.36 -0.99
C ILE A 45 19.33 0.65 -1.07
N GLU A 46 19.97 0.44 0.08
CA GLU A 46 21.24 -0.25 0.21
C GLU A 46 21.02 -1.71 0.66
N LYS A 47 21.95 -2.61 0.32
CA LYS A 47 21.85 -4.03 0.68
C LYS A 47 21.87 -4.29 2.20
N SER A 48 22.41 -3.36 2.98
CA SER A 48 22.46 -3.42 4.44
C SER A 48 21.24 -2.82 5.12
N ASP A 49 20.33 -2.16 4.39
CA ASP A 49 19.14 -1.56 4.98
C ASP A 49 18.20 -2.63 5.55
N SER A 50 17.76 -2.45 6.78
CA SER A 50 16.67 -3.25 7.32
C SER A 50 15.32 -2.79 6.76
N LEU A 51 14.28 -3.63 6.88
CA LEU A 51 12.90 -3.24 6.55
C LEU A 51 12.48 -1.93 7.26
N SER A 52 12.96 -1.71 8.48
CA SER A 52 12.68 -0.47 9.20
C SER A 52 13.33 0.73 8.52
N ASP A 53 14.58 0.60 8.08
CA ASP A 53 15.33 1.68 7.45
C ASP A 53 14.73 2.05 6.09
N VAL A 54 14.38 1.05 5.29
CA VAL A 54 13.69 1.26 4.01
C VAL A 54 12.36 1.99 4.22
N ILE A 55 11.53 1.53 5.17
CA ILE A 55 10.26 2.21 5.48
C ILE A 55 10.53 3.66 5.92
N LEU A 56 11.54 3.91 6.75
CA LEU A 56 11.88 5.29 7.15
C LEU A 56 12.31 6.15 5.97
N LYS A 57 13.08 5.61 5.01
CA LYS A 57 13.44 6.30 3.77
C LYS A 57 12.19 6.65 2.95
N LEU A 58 11.25 5.71 2.80
CA LEU A 58 9.97 5.95 2.11
C LEU A 58 9.14 7.07 2.75
N PHE A 59 9.14 7.14 4.08
CA PHE A 59 8.39 8.15 4.83
C PHE A 59 9.12 9.49 4.98
N LYS A 60 10.42 9.56 4.68
CA LYS A 60 11.14 10.84 4.56
C LYS A 60 10.85 11.54 3.24
N ASP A 61 10.65 10.77 2.17
CA ASP A 61 10.24 11.26 0.86
C ASP A 61 8.85 11.93 0.92
N ASP A 62 8.59 12.88 0.01
CA ASP A 62 7.30 13.56 -0.10
C ASP A 62 6.12 12.58 -0.25
N TRP A 63 6.40 11.40 -0.82
CA TRP A 63 5.43 10.31 -0.87
C TRP A 63 4.86 9.95 0.51
N GLY A 64 5.68 9.75 1.52
CA GLY A 64 5.23 9.32 2.85
C GLY A 64 5.01 10.45 3.86
N ARG A 65 5.21 11.71 3.45
CA ARG A 65 4.64 12.87 4.14
C ARG A 65 3.11 12.89 4.04
N ASN A 66 2.57 12.29 2.99
CA ASN A 66 1.14 12.04 2.84
C ASN A 66 0.70 10.79 3.61
N ALA A 67 -0.59 10.72 3.93
CA ALA A 67 -1.17 9.59 4.63
C ALA A 67 -1.23 8.34 3.75
N ARG A 68 -0.56 7.25 4.17
CA ARG A 68 -0.44 6.00 3.41
C ARG A 68 -1.04 4.81 4.14
N ARG A 69 -1.68 3.93 3.38
CA ARG A 69 -2.18 2.65 3.89
C ARG A 69 -1.05 1.63 3.92
N LEU A 70 -1.26 0.58 4.69
CA LEU A 70 -0.35 -0.57 4.71
C LEU A 70 -0.23 -1.24 3.33
N SER A 71 -1.31 -1.28 2.55
CA SER A 71 -1.30 -1.76 1.16
C SER A 71 -0.34 -0.95 0.30
N ASP A 72 -0.33 0.37 0.44
CA ASP A 72 0.47 1.27 -0.40
C ASP A 72 1.95 1.06 -0.11
N VAL A 73 2.31 0.96 1.18
CA VAL A 73 3.68 0.65 1.61
C VAL A 73 4.13 -0.70 1.05
N LYS A 74 3.27 -1.73 1.08
CA LYS A 74 3.58 -3.04 0.52
C LYS A 74 3.83 -2.97 -0.99
N ASN A 75 2.96 -2.30 -1.74
CA ASN A 75 3.11 -2.19 -3.20
C ASN A 75 4.38 -1.44 -3.58
N VAL A 76 4.72 -0.38 -2.83
CA VAL A 76 5.95 0.38 -3.06
C VAL A 76 7.18 -0.47 -2.76
N LEU A 77 7.21 -1.23 -1.67
CA LEU A 77 8.30 -2.18 -1.40
C LEU A 77 8.44 -3.22 -2.51
N GLU A 78 7.32 -3.78 -2.99
CA GLU A 78 7.31 -4.73 -4.10
C GLU A 78 7.83 -4.11 -5.40
N SER A 79 7.58 -2.82 -5.65
CA SER A 79 8.11 -2.11 -6.82
C SER A 79 9.63 -1.99 -6.84
N TYR A 80 10.29 -2.03 -5.67
CA TYR A 80 11.75 -2.13 -5.56
C TYR A 80 12.26 -3.57 -5.53
N GLY A 81 11.39 -4.56 -5.75
CA GLY A 81 11.73 -5.98 -5.67
C GLY A 81 11.85 -6.51 -4.23
N LEU A 82 11.38 -5.76 -3.23
CA LEU A 82 11.42 -6.15 -1.82
C LEU A 82 10.11 -6.82 -1.40
N MET A 83 10.06 -8.15 -1.54
CA MET A 83 8.88 -8.95 -1.17
C MET A 83 8.90 -9.30 0.33
N TYR A 84 8.19 -8.52 1.14
CA TYR A 84 8.01 -8.80 2.56
C TYR A 84 6.59 -9.28 2.89
N PRO A 85 6.42 -10.22 3.84
CA PRO A 85 5.10 -10.61 4.32
C PRO A 85 4.32 -9.42 4.88
N LYS A 86 3.00 -9.40 4.64
CA LYS A 86 2.10 -8.32 5.09
C LYS A 86 2.20 -8.07 6.60
N GLN A 87 2.32 -9.16 7.38
CA GLN A 87 2.43 -9.13 8.83
C GLN A 87 3.75 -8.47 9.27
N SER A 88 4.87 -8.76 8.59
CA SER A 88 6.17 -8.16 8.88
C SER A 88 6.17 -6.66 8.66
N ILE A 89 5.53 -6.20 7.58
CA ILE A 89 5.33 -4.76 7.30
C ILE A 89 4.45 -4.14 8.40
N ALA A 90 3.35 -4.80 8.77
CA ALA A 90 2.45 -4.31 9.82
C ALA A 90 3.15 -4.14 11.17
N VAL A 91 3.91 -5.15 11.60
CA VAL A 91 4.66 -5.12 12.86
C VAL A 91 5.72 -4.02 12.83
N THR A 92 6.43 -3.86 11.71
CA THR A 92 7.43 -2.79 11.57
C THR A 92 6.79 -1.41 11.63
N LEU A 93 5.70 -1.17 10.89
CA LEU A 93 4.96 0.10 10.95
C LEU A 93 4.43 0.40 12.37
N MET A 94 3.92 -0.62 13.06
CA MET A 94 3.49 -0.49 14.46
C MET A 94 4.65 -0.07 15.37
N ARG A 95 5.81 -0.73 15.28
CA ARG A 95 7.00 -0.40 16.07
C ARG A 95 7.50 1.02 15.78
N LEU A 96 7.55 1.41 14.49
CA LEU A 96 7.95 2.76 14.09
C LEU A 96 7.00 3.84 14.59
N THR A 97 5.70 3.51 14.70
CA THR A 97 4.70 4.39 15.32
C THR A 97 4.90 4.50 16.83
N GLN A 98 5.11 3.37 17.52
CA GLN A 98 5.38 3.34 18.96
C GLN A 98 6.65 4.10 19.33
N ASN A 99 7.67 4.04 18.48
CA ASN A 99 8.93 4.76 18.65
C ASN A 99 8.85 6.24 18.23
N GLY A 100 7.67 6.75 17.89
CA GLY A 100 7.45 8.16 17.53
C GLY A 100 7.96 8.57 16.14
N LYS A 101 8.56 7.67 15.36
CA LYS A 101 9.07 7.97 14.01
C LYS A 101 7.95 8.11 12.97
N LEU A 102 6.85 7.38 13.15
CA LEU A 102 5.65 7.53 12.33
C LEU A 102 4.47 7.94 13.20
N ARG A 103 3.46 8.53 12.56
CA ARG A 103 2.13 8.74 13.15
C ARG A 103 1.14 7.81 12.48
N ARG A 104 0.13 7.37 13.22
CA ARG A 104 -1.00 6.63 12.65
C ARG A 104 -2.32 7.25 13.06
N PHE A 105 -3.31 7.20 12.19
CA PHE A 105 -4.69 7.59 12.48
C PHE A 105 -5.67 6.64 11.80
N LYS A 106 -6.89 6.61 12.30
CA LYS A 106 -7.95 5.73 11.81
C LYS A 106 -8.63 6.40 10.62
N GLY A 107 -8.61 5.75 9.46
CA GLY A 107 -9.31 6.19 8.25
C GLY A 107 -10.72 5.63 8.14
N ASP A 108 -11.40 5.99 7.05
CA ASP A 108 -12.85 5.80 6.85
C ASP A 108 -13.33 4.34 6.81
N ASN A 109 -12.41 3.38 6.73
CA ASN A 109 -12.73 1.94 6.65
C ASN A 109 -12.10 1.10 7.79
N ASN A 110 -11.90 1.70 8.98
CA ASN A 110 -11.22 1.03 10.10
C ASN A 110 -9.76 0.63 9.79
N GLU A 111 -9.20 1.16 8.70
CA GLU A 111 -7.80 1.00 8.32
C GLU A 111 -6.94 2.08 8.98
N TYR A 112 -5.70 1.73 9.33
CA TYR A 112 -4.74 2.71 9.80
C TYR A 112 -4.01 3.35 8.62
N LEU A 113 -4.00 4.67 8.63
CA LEU A 113 -3.19 5.51 7.76
C LEU A 113 -1.94 5.94 8.52
N TYR A 114 -0.80 5.91 7.85
CA TYR A 114 0.52 6.21 8.41
C TYR A 114 1.08 7.48 7.77
N THR A 115 1.80 8.30 8.54
CA THR A 115 2.52 9.48 8.05
C THR A 115 3.88 9.58 8.70
N ALA A 116 4.80 10.31 8.07
CA ALA A 116 6.01 10.78 8.72
C ALA A 116 5.67 11.57 9.99
N SER A 117 6.40 11.36 11.08
CA SER A 117 6.34 12.26 12.22
C SER A 117 7.27 13.46 12.02
N ILE A 118 6.99 14.56 12.72
CA ILE A 118 7.89 15.72 12.76
C ILE A 118 9.30 15.31 13.22
N GLN A 119 9.40 14.37 14.17
CA GLN A 119 10.69 13.86 14.66
C GLN A 119 11.50 13.17 13.56
N LEU A 120 10.83 12.38 12.70
CA LEU A 120 11.50 11.71 11.58
C LEU A 120 12.03 12.71 10.55
N LEU A 121 11.29 13.79 10.30
CA LEU A 121 11.68 14.82 9.33
C LEU A 121 12.85 15.67 9.86
N ASN A 122 12.83 16.03 11.15
CA ASN A 122 13.88 16.86 11.75
C ASN A 122 15.22 16.12 11.95
N ASN A 123 15.20 14.79 12.09
CA ASN A 123 16.43 13.97 12.21
C ASN A 123 17.24 13.88 10.89
N GLY A 124 16.97 14.73 9.90
CA GLY A 124 17.75 14.88 8.67
C GLY A 124 18.46 16.23 8.51
N GLU A 125 18.31 17.18 9.44
CA GLU A 125 18.87 18.54 9.34
C GLU A 125 20.17 18.75 10.15
N ILE A 126 20.83 17.69 10.63
CA ILE A 126 22.13 17.80 11.32
C ILE A 126 23.19 17.12 10.46
N ASP A 127 23.54 17.74 9.34
CA ASP A 127 24.87 17.65 8.70
C ASP A 127 24.93 18.73 7.61
N GLY A 128 25.67 19.80 7.91
CA GLY A 128 25.89 20.97 7.04
C GLY A 128 26.36 22.18 7.82
#